data_AF-A0A6P7T5C1-F1
#
_entry.id   AF-A0A6P7T5C1-F1
#
_cell.length_a   1.000
_cell.length_b   1.000
_cell.length_c   1.000
_cell.angle_alpha   90.00
_cell.angle_beta   90.00
_cell.angle_gamma   90.00
#
_symmetry.space_group_name_H-M   'P 1'
#
loop_
_entity.id
_entity.type
_entity.pdbx_description
1 polymer ?
#
loop_
_entity_poly.entity_id
_entity_poly.type
_entity_poly.pdbx_seq_one_letter_code
_entity_poly.pdbx_strand_id
1 'polypeptide(L)'
;MASIYDHIFKKGSLTPALVEKARIELYETKDKQTICINELRKVILENKSCDEGQEVFEMVEKKDDDFLLRFLRARKFDVKKTYGLLKGHLKFHKNYPQLTSDLTLESVQPCLERGYPCLLPLRDKEGRTVFCFSIENWDKNEFPFLVIMRAYLYLLQKLIVNHQTQVTGCVLIENFYNYSLKQAWGLKTSELKAMVDILQGSFPARFQGVHVINEPWYFTWTYAMVKPFLKRKLSKKVFVHGYSLENFWDYFDQDSMPKELGGGGPSYDSQILIDALKKLENE
;
A
#
# COMPACT_ATOMS: atom_id res chain seq x y z
N MET A 1 8.50 -17.38 -19.36
CA MET A 1 7.31 -16.66 -19.86
C MET A 1 7.15 -15.35 -19.08
N ALA A 2 6.54 -14.32 -19.69
CA ALA A 2 6.22 -13.07 -18.99
C ALA A 2 5.13 -13.32 -17.93
N SER A 3 5.27 -12.75 -16.73
CA SER A 3 4.22 -12.84 -15.71
C SER A 3 3.16 -11.78 -15.97
N ILE A 4 1.89 -12.09 -15.69
CA ILE A 4 0.82 -11.08 -15.75
C ILE A 4 1.05 -9.94 -14.76
N TYR A 5 1.86 -10.13 -13.72
CA TYR A 5 2.24 -9.10 -12.76
C TYR A 5 3.47 -8.27 -13.19
N ASP A 6 4.10 -8.55 -14.34
CA ASP A 6 5.31 -7.83 -14.77
C ASP A 6 5.06 -6.31 -14.85
N HIS A 7 3.89 -5.87 -15.30
CA HIS A 7 3.50 -4.45 -15.38
C HIS A 7 3.23 -3.77 -14.02
N ILE A 8 3.22 -4.56 -12.93
CA ILE A 8 2.99 -4.11 -11.56
C ILE A 8 4.28 -4.13 -10.74
N PHE A 9 5.14 -5.15 -10.92
CA PHE A 9 6.38 -5.30 -10.16
C PHE A 9 7.62 -4.72 -10.85
N LYS A 10 7.67 -4.69 -12.19
CA LYS A 10 8.84 -4.13 -12.89
C LYS A 10 8.81 -2.61 -12.82
N LYS A 11 9.98 -1.99 -12.70
CA LYS A 11 10.15 -0.53 -12.57
C LYS A 11 9.35 0.26 -13.62
N GLY A 12 9.51 -0.11 -14.90
CA GLY A 12 8.81 0.51 -16.03
C GLY A 12 9.16 2.00 -16.27
N SER A 13 8.89 2.48 -17.47
CA SER A 13 8.89 3.92 -17.79
C SER A 13 7.48 4.49 -17.69
N LEU A 14 7.36 5.79 -17.46
CA LEU A 14 6.06 6.46 -17.48
C LEU A 14 5.65 6.73 -18.93
N THR A 15 4.40 6.39 -19.27
CA THR A 15 3.79 6.83 -20.53
C THR A 15 3.58 8.35 -20.53
N PRO A 16 3.39 9.01 -21.69
CA PRO A 16 3.13 10.44 -21.73
C PRO A 16 1.95 10.89 -20.86
N ALA A 17 0.86 10.11 -20.83
CA ALA A 17 -0.29 10.37 -19.96
C ALA A 17 0.07 10.32 -18.47
N LEU A 18 0.93 9.37 -18.06
CA LEU A 18 1.39 9.27 -16.67
C LEU A 18 2.41 10.36 -16.30
N VAL A 19 3.24 10.79 -17.25
CA VAL A 19 4.12 11.96 -17.05
C VAL A 19 3.26 13.21 -16.79
N GLU A 20 2.20 13.41 -17.55
CA GLU A 20 1.29 14.53 -17.35
C GLU A 20 0.52 14.43 -16.03
N LYS A 21 0.05 13.23 -15.66
CA LYS A 21 -0.55 12.98 -14.34
C LYS A 21 0.42 13.29 -13.20
N ALA A 22 1.68 12.88 -13.31
CA ALA A 22 2.71 13.20 -12.32
C ALA A 22 2.97 14.72 -12.25
N ARG A 23 2.99 15.41 -13.38
CA ARG A 23 3.13 16.87 -13.45
C ARG A 23 1.98 17.58 -12.74
N ILE A 24 0.74 17.17 -12.98
CA ILE A 24 -0.46 17.80 -12.40
C ILE A 24 -0.60 17.47 -10.91
N GLU A 25 -0.50 16.19 -10.53
CA GLU A 25 -0.83 15.76 -9.17
C GLU A 25 0.33 15.87 -8.17
N LEU A 26 1.56 15.69 -8.66
CA LEU A 26 2.79 15.64 -7.87
C LEU A 26 3.70 16.85 -8.11
N TYR A 27 3.37 17.69 -9.11
CA TYR A 27 4.22 18.79 -9.55
C TYR A 27 5.56 18.32 -10.10
N GLU A 28 5.62 17.12 -10.66
CA GLU A 28 6.85 16.49 -11.13
C GLU A 28 7.29 17.01 -12.51
N THR A 29 8.56 17.42 -12.61
CA THR A 29 9.27 17.71 -13.87
C THR A 29 10.69 17.15 -13.78
N LYS A 30 11.39 17.00 -14.91
CA LYS A 30 12.80 16.54 -14.92
C LYS A 30 13.69 17.44 -14.07
N ASP A 31 13.57 18.76 -14.20
CA ASP A 31 14.34 19.72 -13.41
C ASP A 31 14.02 19.61 -11.92
N LYS A 32 12.74 19.47 -11.58
CA LYS A 32 12.31 19.34 -10.18
C LYS A 32 12.80 18.05 -9.54
N GLN A 33 12.88 16.95 -10.30
CA GLN A 33 13.52 15.73 -9.79
C GLN A 33 14.97 16.00 -9.38
N THR A 34 15.79 16.54 -10.28
CA THR A 34 17.19 16.83 -10.00
C THR A 34 17.37 17.80 -8.83
N ILE A 35 16.61 18.91 -8.82
CA ILE A 35 16.67 19.92 -7.77
C ILE A 35 16.31 19.32 -6.40
N CYS A 36 15.15 18.67 -6.30
CA CYS A 36 14.68 18.16 -5.02
C CYS A 36 15.48 16.96 -4.52
N ILE A 37 16.07 16.14 -5.39
CA ILE A 37 16.99 15.08 -5.00
C ILE A 37 18.25 15.67 -4.35
N ASN A 38 18.86 16.66 -5.00
CA ASN A 38 20.04 17.33 -4.48
C ASN A 38 19.75 18.07 -3.16
N GLU A 39 18.62 18.78 -3.09
CA GLU A 39 18.17 19.46 -1.88
C GLU A 39 17.89 18.47 -0.74
N LEU A 40 17.25 17.34 -1.02
CA LEU A 40 16.99 16.30 -0.03
C LEU A 40 18.30 15.69 0.50
N ARG A 41 19.26 15.38 -0.38
CA ARG A 41 20.58 14.89 0.01
C ARG A 41 21.30 15.91 0.91
N LYS A 42 21.21 17.21 0.58
CA LYS A 42 21.75 18.30 1.42
C LYS A 42 21.08 18.36 2.79
N VAL A 43 19.75 18.34 2.86
CA VAL A 43 19.01 18.34 4.14
C VAL A 43 19.40 17.14 5.01
N ILE A 44 19.57 15.96 4.41
CA ILE A 44 19.97 14.75 5.14
C ILE A 44 21.39 14.90 5.71
N LEU A 45 22.33 15.47 4.94
CA LEU A 45 23.69 15.76 5.41
C LEU A 45 23.71 16.79 6.55
N GLU A 46 22.94 17.88 6.43
CA GLU A 46 22.88 18.95 7.43
C GLU A 46 22.31 18.46 8.77
N ASN A 47 21.44 17.45 8.75
CA ASN A 47 20.83 16.89 9.95
C ASN A 47 21.59 15.67 10.49
N LYS A 48 22.71 15.27 9.89
CA LYS A 48 23.47 14.07 10.26
C LYS A 48 23.95 14.05 11.73
N SER A 49 24.13 15.23 12.34
CA SER A 49 24.70 15.36 13.69
C SER A 49 23.80 14.90 14.84
N CYS A 50 22.50 14.69 14.62
CA CYS A 50 21.60 14.13 15.63
C CYS A 50 21.29 12.66 15.36
N ASP A 51 21.00 11.88 16.40
CA ASP A 51 20.79 10.42 16.30
C ASP A 51 19.76 10.04 15.22
N GLU A 52 18.58 10.68 15.22
CA GLU A 52 17.56 10.43 14.18
C GLU A 52 18.06 10.76 12.77
N GLY A 53 18.89 11.80 12.62
CA GLY A 53 19.41 12.23 11.32
C GLY A 53 20.54 11.35 10.81
N GLN A 54 21.38 10.84 11.71
CA GLN A 54 22.41 9.85 11.39
C GLN A 54 21.79 8.57 10.84
N GLU A 55 20.71 8.06 11.44
CA GLU A 55 20.03 6.86 10.93
C GLU A 55 19.38 7.08 9.55
N VAL A 56 18.81 8.28 9.31
CA VAL A 56 18.30 8.62 7.96
C VAL A 56 19.46 8.64 6.97
N PHE A 57 20.60 9.22 7.33
CA PHE A 57 21.78 9.26 6.49
C PHE A 57 22.24 7.85 6.13
N GLU A 58 22.42 6.96 7.12
CA GLU A 58 22.83 5.57 6.91
C GLU A 58 21.86 4.79 6.01
N MET A 59 20.55 5.02 6.16
CA MET A 59 19.52 4.39 5.33
C MET A 59 19.65 4.78 3.84
N VAL A 60 20.06 6.01 3.54
CA VAL A 60 20.03 6.56 2.16
C VAL A 60 21.39 6.74 1.50
N GLU A 61 22.49 6.75 2.25
CA GLU A 61 23.82 7.11 1.76
C GLU A 61 24.22 6.28 0.53
N LYS A 62 23.95 4.98 0.57
CA LYS A 62 24.25 4.02 -0.50
C LYS A 62 23.09 3.79 -1.47
N LYS A 63 22.04 4.61 -1.41
CA LYS A 63 20.85 4.47 -2.25
C LYS A 63 20.92 5.38 -3.47
N ASP A 64 20.41 4.85 -4.57
CA ASP A 64 20.27 5.56 -5.83
C ASP A 64 19.18 6.63 -5.77
N ASP A 65 19.10 7.43 -6.83
CA ASP A 65 18.11 8.49 -6.96
C ASP A 65 16.69 7.92 -7.10
N ASP A 66 16.52 6.71 -7.65
CA ASP A 66 15.22 6.04 -7.73
C ASP A 66 14.65 5.73 -6.35
N PHE A 67 15.48 5.34 -5.40
CA PHE A 67 15.06 5.16 -4.02
C PHE A 67 14.52 6.46 -3.43
N LEU A 68 15.25 7.57 -3.57
CA LEU A 68 14.82 8.89 -3.07
C LEU A 68 13.55 9.39 -3.78
N LEU A 69 13.42 9.11 -5.08
CA LEU A 69 12.24 9.49 -5.87
C LEU A 69 10.96 8.87 -5.31
N ARG A 70 10.99 7.66 -4.75
CA ARG A 70 9.82 7.03 -4.09
C ARG A 70 9.26 7.93 -3.00
N PHE A 71 10.15 8.46 -2.15
CA PHE A 71 9.79 9.33 -1.03
C PHE A 71 9.40 10.74 -1.48
N LEU A 72 10.06 11.28 -2.50
CA LEU A 72 9.73 12.58 -3.10
C LEU A 72 8.34 12.55 -3.76
N ARG A 73 8.05 11.56 -4.60
CA ARG A 73 6.73 11.39 -5.23
C ARG A 73 5.62 11.21 -4.20
N ALA A 74 5.86 10.43 -3.14
CA ALA A 74 4.91 10.24 -2.03
C ALA A 74 4.57 11.55 -1.28
N ARG A 75 5.39 12.59 -1.43
CA ARG A 75 5.22 13.91 -0.80
C ARG A 75 5.15 15.07 -1.80
N LYS A 76 4.88 14.77 -3.08
CA LYS A 76 4.71 15.79 -4.13
C LYS A 76 5.91 16.74 -4.23
N PHE A 77 7.12 16.17 -4.10
CA PHE A 77 8.39 16.90 -4.15
C PHE A 77 8.54 18.00 -3.08
N ASP A 78 7.84 17.89 -1.95
CA ASP A 78 8.07 18.72 -0.76
C ASP A 78 9.20 18.11 0.09
N VAL A 79 10.41 18.66 -0.04
CA VAL A 79 11.64 18.12 0.58
C VAL A 79 11.51 18.00 2.09
N LYS A 80 10.92 19.00 2.77
CA LYS A 80 10.73 18.97 4.23
C LYS A 80 9.80 17.82 4.65
N LYS A 81 8.68 17.65 3.95
CA LYS A 81 7.75 16.53 4.21
C LYS A 81 8.35 15.19 3.82
N THR A 82 9.20 15.15 2.80
CA THR A 82 9.95 13.95 2.38
C THR A 82 10.93 13.51 3.44
N TYR A 83 11.73 14.43 3.99
CA TYR A 83 12.62 14.14 5.12
C TYR A 83 11.83 13.64 6.34
N GLY A 84 10.67 14.26 6.64
CA GLY A 84 9.77 13.77 7.67
C GLY A 84 9.23 12.35 7.42
N LEU A 85 8.99 11.96 6.16
CA LEU A 85 8.59 10.60 5.81
C LEU A 85 9.76 9.61 5.98
N LEU A 86 11.00 9.98 5.64
CA LEU A 86 12.17 9.13 5.89
C LEU A 86 12.32 8.80 7.38
N LYS A 87 12.19 9.82 8.24
CA LYS A 87 12.18 9.63 9.71
C LYS A 87 11.01 8.77 10.18
N GLY A 88 9.82 9.02 9.65
CA GLY A 88 8.62 8.22 9.95
C GLY A 88 8.76 6.75 9.54
N HIS A 89 9.48 6.48 8.45
CA HIS A 89 9.79 5.13 7.98
C HIS A 89 10.68 4.37 8.96
N LEU A 90 11.77 4.99 9.43
CA LEU A 90 12.66 4.40 10.43
C LEU A 90 11.95 4.18 11.77
N LYS A 91 11.19 5.19 12.22
CA LYS A 91 10.39 5.07 13.44
C LYS A 91 9.36 3.94 13.36
N PHE A 92 8.77 3.71 12.18
CA PHE A 92 7.87 2.59 11.98
C PHE A 92 8.57 1.24 12.13
N HIS A 93 9.77 1.08 11.56
CA HIS A 93 10.56 -0.15 11.72
C HIS A 93 10.89 -0.42 13.20
N LYS A 94 11.25 0.63 13.94
CA LYS A 94 11.53 0.53 15.39
C LYS A 94 10.30 0.22 16.23
N ASN A 95 9.14 0.80 15.89
CA ASN A 95 7.90 0.60 16.64
C ASN A 95 7.24 -0.75 16.34
N TYR A 96 7.50 -1.30 15.15
CA TYR A 96 6.88 -2.52 14.65
C TYR A 96 7.93 -3.51 14.08
N PRO A 97 8.94 -3.94 14.87
CA PRO A 97 9.92 -4.91 14.43
C PRO A 97 9.26 -6.24 14.03
N GLN A 98 8.20 -6.64 14.75
CA GLN A 98 7.39 -7.81 14.40
C GLN A 98 6.73 -7.73 13.03
N LEU A 99 6.60 -6.54 12.44
CA LEU A 99 6.06 -6.36 11.08
C LEU A 99 7.14 -6.21 10.01
N THR A 100 8.35 -5.79 10.39
CA THR A 100 9.36 -5.30 9.43
C THR A 100 10.64 -6.14 9.40
N SER A 101 10.98 -6.82 10.50
CA SER A 101 12.10 -7.76 10.54
C SER A 101 11.82 -9.00 9.70
N ASP A 102 12.85 -9.48 9.01
CA ASP A 102 12.88 -10.71 8.20
C ASP A 102 11.69 -10.83 7.24
N LEU A 103 11.40 -9.72 6.55
CA LEU A 103 10.30 -9.63 5.60
C LEU A 103 10.71 -10.24 4.24
N THR A 104 10.52 -11.54 4.10
CA THR A 104 10.87 -12.36 2.93
C THR A 104 9.61 -12.98 2.32
N LEU A 105 9.69 -13.51 1.10
CA LEU A 105 8.57 -14.26 0.52
C LEU A 105 8.18 -15.44 1.42
N GLU A 106 9.16 -16.21 1.88
CA GLU A 106 8.94 -17.35 2.78
C GLU A 106 8.14 -16.98 4.03
N SER A 107 8.43 -15.82 4.65
CA SER A 107 7.75 -15.42 5.87
C SER A 107 6.31 -14.92 5.67
N VAL A 108 5.87 -14.68 4.43
CA VAL A 108 4.51 -14.23 4.11
C VAL A 108 3.74 -15.18 3.18
N GLN A 109 4.42 -16.14 2.54
CA GLN A 109 3.85 -17.02 1.52
C GLN A 109 2.60 -17.78 2.01
N PRO A 110 2.56 -18.39 3.22
CA PRO A 110 1.35 -19.07 3.69
C PRO A 110 0.13 -18.14 3.76
N CYS A 111 0.36 -16.87 4.09
CA CYS A 111 -0.68 -15.85 4.16
C CYS A 111 -1.17 -15.47 2.75
N LEU A 112 -0.23 -15.30 1.81
CA LEU A 112 -0.55 -15.01 0.40
C LEU A 112 -1.26 -16.18 -0.30
N GLU A 113 -0.86 -17.42 -0.02
CA GLU A 113 -1.51 -18.64 -0.52
C GLU A 113 -2.99 -18.68 -0.15
N ARG A 114 -3.32 -18.26 1.08
CA ARG A 114 -4.69 -18.14 1.58
C ARG A 114 -5.48 -16.98 0.96
N GLY A 115 -4.80 -16.06 0.25
CA GLY A 115 -5.39 -14.86 -0.36
C GLY A 115 -5.36 -13.61 0.53
N TYR A 116 -4.47 -13.56 1.53
CA TYR A 116 -4.42 -12.48 2.52
C TYR A 116 -3.09 -11.67 2.46
N PRO A 117 -3.13 -10.41 1.97
CA PRO A 117 -4.16 -9.87 1.08
C PRO A 117 -4.04 -10.45 -0.32
N CYS A 118 -5.10 -10.25 -1.09
CA CYS A 118 -5.10 -10.41 -2.54
C CYS A 118 -4.49 -9.15 -3.17
N LEU A 119 -3.63 -9.33 -4.18
CA LEU A 119 -3.19 -8.25 -5.07
C LEU A 119 -3.69 -8.59 -6.48
N LEU A 120 -4.60 -7.80 -7.02
CA LEU A 120 -5.12 -8.10 -8.35
C LEU A 120 -4.05 -7.87 -9.42
N PRO A 121 -4.01 -8.68 -10.49
CA PRO A 121 -3.11 -8.49 -11.63
C PRO A 121 -3.59 -7.37 -12.56
N LEU A 122 -4.54 -6.55 -12.12
CA LEU A 122 -5.08 -5.43 -12.88
C LEU A 122 -4.85 -4.11 -12.13
N ARG A 123 -5.03 -3.02 -12.86
CA ARG A 123 -5.11 -1.68 -12.30
C ARG A 123 -6.54 -1.18 -12.47
N ASP A 124 -6.99 -0.33 -11.55
CA ASP A 124 -8.30 0.29 -11.69
C ASP A 124 -8.34 1.35 -12.80
N LYS A 125 -9.50 1.99 -12.99
CA LYS A 125 -9.73 3.02 -14.02
C LYS A 125 -8.74 4.19 -13.96
N GLU A 126 -8.13 4.43 -12.80
CA GLU A 126 -7.15 5.50 -12.57
C GLU A 126 -5.69 5.03 -12.66
N GLY A 127 -5.47 3.76 -13.00
CA GLY A 127 -4.17 3.12 -13.13
C GLY A 127 -3.52 2.72 -11.81
N ARG A 128 -4.30 2.63 -10.72
CA ARG A 128 -3.81 2.31 -9.37
C ARG A 128 -3.76 0.80 -9.16
N THR A 129 -2.81 0.31 -8.38
CA THR A 129 -2.80 -1.12 -8.01
C THR A 129 -3.90 -1.40 -7.00
N VAL A 130 -4.55 -2.55 -7.12
CA VAL A 130 -5.73 -2.89 -6.34
C VAL A 130 -5.40 -4.04 -5.39
N PHE A 131 -5.41 -3.76 -4.09
CA PHE A 131 -5.41 -4.79 -3.05
C PHE A 131 -6.84 -5.12 -2.66
N CYS A 132 -7.07 -6.38 -2.30
CA CYS A 132 -8.34 -6.84 -1.79
C CYS A 132 -8.14 -7.67 -0.53
N PHE A 133 -9.06 -7.57 0.41
CA PHE A 133 -9.15 -8.46 1.55
C PHE A 133 -10.62 -8.77 1.81
N SER A 134 -10.96 -10.06 1.84
CA SER A 134 -12.28 -10.54 2.22
C SER A 134 -12.20 -11.13 3.62
N ILE A 135 -13.03 -10.62 4.53
CA ILE A 135 -13.03 -11.06 5.93
C ILE A 135 -13.83 -12.36 6.14
N GLU A 136 -14.61 -12.75 5.14
CA GLU A 136 -15.34 -14.01 5.13
C GLU A 136 -14.39 -15.18 5.41
N ASN A 137 -14.72 -16.00 6.40
CA ASN A 137 -13.93 -17.15 6.84
C ASN A 137 -12.49 -16.81 7.29
N TRP A 138 -12.18 -15.55 7.60
CA TRP A 138 -10.92 -15.20 8.24
C TRP A 138 -10.89 -15.72 9.69
N ASP A 139 -9.99 -16.67 9.96
CA ASP A 139 -9.66 -17.09 11.31
C ASP A 139 -8.38 -16.40 11.81
N LYS A 140 -8.55 -15.54 12.82
CA LYS A 140 -7.46 -14.82 13.47
C LYS A 140 -6.46 -15.72 14.21
N ASN A 141 -6.84 -16.96 14.54
CA ASN A 141 -5.97 -17.92 15.21
C ASN A 141 -5.01 -18.57 14.21
N GLU A 142 -5.46 -18.77 12.97
CA GLU A 142 -4.65 -19.31 11.88
C GLU A 142 -3.79 -18.21 11.25
N PHE A 143 -4.43 -17.08 10.90
CA PHE A 143 -3.76 -15.91 10.32
C PHE A 143 -4.00 -14.67 11.19
N PRO A 144 -3.16 -14.43 12.22
CA PRO A 144 -3.26 -13.22 13.03
C PRO A 144 -3.18 -11.95 12.17
N PHE A 145 -3.88 -10.90 12.59
CA PHE A 145 -3.96 -9.65 11.81
C PHE A 145 -2.59 -9.06 11.46
N LEU A 146 -1.61 -9.15 12.38
CA LEU A 146 -0.25 -8.69 12.14
C LEU A 146 0.47 -9.49 11.03
N VAL A 147 0.17 -10.78 10.84
CA VAL A 147 0.73 -11.59 9.74
C VAL A 147 0.18 -11.09 8.40
N ILE A 148 -1.10 -10.74 8.33
CA ILE A 148 -1.72 -10.14 7.13
C ILE A 148 -1.07 -8.78 6.83
N MET A 149 -0.83 -7.96 7.87
CA MET A 149 -0.14 -6.67 7.70
C MET A 149 1.31 -6.84 7.23
N ARG A 150 2.01 -7.90 7.63
CA ARG A 150 3.33 -8.26 7.08
C ARG A 150 3.23 -8.53 5.58
N ALA A 151 2.26 -9.34 5.15
CA ALA A 151 2.05 -9.63 3.73
C ALA A 151 1.77 -8.35 2.92
N TYR A 152 0.96 -7.43 3.44
CA TYR A 152 0.77 -6.09 2.85
C TYR A 152 2.10 -5.33 2.69
N LEU A 153 2.90 -5.26 3.74
CA LEU A 153 4.19 -4.55 3.71
C LEU A 153 5.15 -5.17 2.69
N TYR A 154 5.23 -6.50 2.63
CA TYR A 154 6.08 -7.22 1.67
C TYR A 154 5.67 -6.87 0.24
N LEU A 155 4.37 -6.96 -0.08
CA LEU A 155 3.87 -6.62 -1.41
C LEU A 155 4.12 -5.15 -1.73
N LEU A 156 3.87 -4.23 -0.80
CA LEU A 156 4.14 -2.79 -0.99
C LEU A 156 5.63 -2.51 -1.27
N GLN A 157 6.56 -3.24 -0.65
CA GLN A 157 8.00 -3.13 -0.95
C GLN A 157 8.32 -3.52 -2.39
N LYS A 158 7.71 -4.57 -2.93
CA LYS A 158 7.89 -4.96 -4.33
C LYS A 158 7.21 -3.97 -5.29
N LEU A 159 6.01 -3.50 -4.94
CA LEU A 159 5.21 -2.58 -5.76
C LEU A 159 5.83 -1.20 -5.94
N ILE A 160 6.47 -0.66 -4.89
CA ILE A 160 6.92 0.73 -4.92
C ILE A 160 8.14 0.95 -5.82
N VAL A 161 8.72 -0.12 -6.38
CA VAL A 161 9.74 -0.03 -7.43
C VAL A 161 9.13 0.47 -8.75
N ASN A 162 7.86 0.13 -9.04
CA ASN A 162 7.17 0.51 -10.27
C ASN A 162 6.80 2.00 -10.30
N HIS A 163 7.26 2.71 -11.32
CA HIS A 163 7.06 4.15 -11.48
C HIS A 163 5.59 4.53 -11.63
N GLN A 164 4.80 3.74 -12.36
CA GLN A 164 3.36 3.99 -12.47
C GLN A 164 2.69 3.91 -11.10
N THR A 165 3.01 2.89 -10.29
CA THR A 165 2.48 2.74 -8.92
C THR A 165 2.90 3.90 -8.01
N GLN A 166 4.13 4.42 -8.14
CA GLN A 166 4.55 5.63 -7.41
C GLN A 166 3.70 6.86 -7.79
N VAL A 167 3.27 6.96 -9.07
CA VAL A 167 2.51 8.09 -9.62
C VAL A 167 1.00 7.97 -9.46
N THR A 168 0.42 6.78 -9.57
CA THR A 168 -1.03 6.55 -9.45
C THR A 168 -1.40 6.18 -8.02
N GLY A 169 -0.56 5.39 -7.35
CA GLY A 169 -0.78 4.89 -6.00
C GLY A 169 -1.52 3.55 -5.97
N CYS A 170 -2.05 3.24 -4.79
CA CYS A 170 -2.75 2.00 -4.48
C CYS A 170 -4.16 2.30 -3.95
N VAL A 171 -5.06 1.35 -4.13
CA VAL A 171 -6.37 1.31 -3.46
C VAL A 171 -6.55 -0.01 -2.73
N LEU A 172 -7.32 0.03 -1.64
CA LEU A 172 -7.73 -1.16 -0.90
C LEU A 172 -9.23 -1.39 -1.11
N ILE A 173 -9.62 -2.64 -1.29
CA ILE A 173 -11.00 -3.11 -1.25
C ILE A 173 -11.11 -4.05 -0.04
N GLU A 174 -11.95 -3.67 0.91
CA GLU A 174 -12.22 -4.44 2.11
C GLU A 174 -13.64 -5.00 2.02
N ASN A 175 -13.75 -6.28 1.71
CA ASN A 175 -15.02 -6.99 1.62
C ASN A 175 -15.43 -7.54 2.98
N PHE A 176 -16.45 -6.92 3.58
CA PHE A 176 -17.00 -7.27 4.89
C PHE A 176 -18.16 -8.27 4.81
N TYR A 177 -18.37 -8.92 3.67
CA TYR A 177 -19.35 -9.99 3.53
C TYR A 177 -19.11 -11.08 4.59
N ASN A 178 -20.18 -11.51 5.27
CA ASN A 178 -20.13 -12.46 6.39
C ASN A 178 -19.16 -12.09 7.54
N TYR A 179 -18.81 -10.81 7.70
CA TYR A 179 -18.15 -10.33 8.91
C TYR A 179 -19.00 -10.66 10.15
N SER A 180 -18.40 -11.27 11.17
CA SER A 180 -19.11 -11.69 12.38
C SER A 180 -18.82 -10.78 13.58
N LEU A 181 -19.75 -10.72 14.54
CA LEU A 181 -19.53 -10.04 15.83
C LEU A 181 -18.33 -10.61 16.59
N LYS A 182 -18.09 -11.93 16.49
CA LYS A 182 -16.91 -12.58 17.09
C LYS A 182 -15.60 -12.04 16.52
N GLN A 183 -15.54 -11.83 15.20
CA GLN A 183 -14.39 -11.19 14.56
C GLN A 183 -14.29 -9.73 14.99
N ALA A 184 -15.40 -8.99 15.06
CA ALA A 184 -15.42 -7.60 15.49
C ALA A 184 -14.87 -7.39 16.90
N TRP A 185 -15.32 -8.18 17.88
CA TRP A 185 -14.78 -8.15 19.24
C TRP A 185 -13.35 -8.69 19.34
N GLY A 186 -12.90 -9.43 18.34
CA GLY A 186 -11.54 -9.95 18.27
C GLY A 186 -10.50 -8.93 17.85
N LEU A 187 -10.90 -7.80 17.26
CA LEU A 187 -10.00 -6.77 16.76
C LEU A 187 -9.40 -5.94 17.90
N LYS A 188 -8.07 -5.80 17.89
CA LYS A 188 -7.38 -4.95 18.87
C LYS A 188 -7.14 -3.57 18.31
N THR A 189 -7.37 -2.55 19.14
CA THR A 189 -7.09 -1.14 18.78
C THR A 189 -5.64 -0.92 18.34
N SER A 190 -4.68 -1.63 18.93
CA SER A 190 -3.25 -1.55 18.55
C SER A 190 -2.98 -2.09 17.14
N GLU A 191 -3.68 -3.14 16.72
CA GLU A 191 -3.59 -3.72 15.38
C GLU A 191 -4.18 -2.78 14.33
N LEU A 192 -5.36 -2.21 14.61
CA LEU A 192 -6.00 -1.20 13.77
C LEU A 192 -5.14 0.06 13.65
N LYS A 193 -4.51 0.50 14.74
CA LYS A 193 -3.56 1.62 14.71
C LYS A 193 -2.35 1.30 13.83
N ALA A 194 -1.79 0.09 13.93
CA ALA A 194 -0.66 -0.32 13.10
C ALA A 194 -1.02 -0.28 11.59
N MET A 195 -2.21 -0.77 11.22
CA MET A 195 -2.74 -0.65 9.86
C MET A 195 -2.83 0.82 9.43
N VAL A 196 -3.39 1.69 10.27
CA VAL A 196 -3.47 3.13 9.95
C VAL A 196 -2.09 3.76 9.79
N ASP A 197 -1.11 3.40 10.63
CA ASP A 197 0.26 3.93 10.52
C ASP A 197 0.92 3.52 9.19
N ILE A 198 0.71 2.28 8.72
CA ILE A 198 1.14 1.82 7.38
C ILE A 198 0.52 2.72 6.30
N LEU A 199 -0.80 2.95 6.37
CA LEU A 199 -1.52 3.80 5.41
C LEU A 199 -1.13 5.29 5.50
N GLN A 200 -0.64 5.75 6.67
CA GLN A 200 -0.45 7.16 6.98
C GLN A 200 1.00 7.58 7.24
N GLY A 201 1.85 7.32 6.26
CA GLY A 201 3.12 8.03 6.14
C GLY A 201 4.28 7.41 6.88
N SER A 202 4.21 6.10 7.10
CA SER A 202 5.36 5.25 7.43
C SER A 202 5.94 4.53 6.20
N PHE A 203 5.18 4.42 5.12
CA PHE A 203 5.64 3.79 3.87
C PHE A 203 5.53 4.78 2.69
N PRO A 204 6.47 4.81 1.73
CA PRO A 204 6.44 5.73 0.59
C PRO A 204 5.38 5.39 -0.48
N ALA A 205 4.31 4.66 -0.12
CA ALA A 205 3.16 4.42 -1.01
C ALA A 205 2.11 5.55 -0.89
N ARG A 206 1.35 5.73 -1.97
CA ARG A 206 0.23 6.68 -2.03
C ARG A 206 -1.08 5.90 -2.00
N PHE A 207 -1.75 5.86 -0.86
CA PHE A 207 -3.10 5.31 -0.76
C PHE A 207 -4.12 6.34 -1.25
N GLN A 208 -4.90 5.97 -2.27
CA GLN A 208 -5.88 6.83 -2.93
C GLN A 208 -7.32 6.54 -2.54
N GLY A 209 -7.61 5.35 -2.02
CA GLY A 209 -8.94 4.93 -1.62
C GLY A 209 -8.89 3.69 -0.75
N VAL A 210 -9.83 3.60 0.18
CA VAL A 210 -10.19 2.39 0.91
C VAL A 210 -11.69 2.21 0.68
N HIS A 211 -12.07 1.17 -0.06
CA HIS A 211 -13.43 0.88 -0.46
C HIS A 211 -13.94 -0.28 0.40
N VAL A 212 -14.89 0.02 1.29
CA VAL A 212 -15.55 -0.97 2.15
C VAL A 212 -16.85 -1.38 1.48
N ILE A 213 -17.02 -2.68 1.25
CA ILE A 213 -18.22 -3.26 0.63
C ILE A 213 -18.82 -4.32 1.54
N ASN A 214 -20.13 -4.56 1.42
CA ASN A 214 -20.87 -5.58 2.14
C ASN A 214 -20.77 -5.46 3.67
N GLU A 215 -20.54 -4.26 4.20
CA GLU A 215 -20.38 -4.07 5.63
C GLU A 215 -21.73 -4.16 6.37
N PRO A 216 -21.79 -4.91 7.50
CA PRO A 216 -23.00 -4.97 8.30
C PRO A 216 -23.22 -3.67 9.08
N TRP A 217 -24.44 -3.45 9.57
CA TRP A 217 -24.82 -2.24 10.32
C TRP A 217 -23.88 -1.91 11.51
N TYR A 218 -23.29 -2.93 12.14
CA TYR A 218 -22.36 -2.79 13.26
C TYR A 218 -20.90 -2.52 12.85
N PHE A 219 -20.58 -2.46 11.55
CA PHE A 219 -19.28 -1.96 11.07
C PHE A 219 -18.98 -0.55 11.57
N THR A 220 -20.01 0.24 11.83
CA THR A 220 -19.91 1.57 12.45
C THR A 220 -19.10 1.56 13.76
N TRP A 221 -19.15 0.47 14.54
CA TRP A 221 -18.34 0.31 15.75
C TRP A 221 -16.86 0.11 15.42
N THR A 222 -16.56 -0.79 14.47
CA THR A 222 -15.18 -1.00 13.99
C THR A 222 -14.61 0.30 13.40
N TYR A 223 -15.39 1.02 12.60
CA TYR A 223 -15.00 2.33 12.07
C TYR A 223 -14.75 3.35 13.19
N ALA A 224 -15.58 3.37 14.24
CA ALA A 224 -15.39 4.25 15.39
C ALA A 224 -14.07 3.97 16.16
N MET A 225 -13.58 2.72 16.16
CA MET A 225 -12.27 2.38 16.73
C MET A 225 -11.11 2.90 15.87
N VAL A 226 -11.27 2.90 14.54
CA VAL A 226 -10.21 3.31 13.59
C VAL A 226 -10.16 4.83 13.42
N LYS A 227 -11.33 5.49 13.41
CA LYS A 227 -11.51 6.91 13.11
C LYS A 227 -10.59 7.86 13.91
N PRO A 228 -10.34 7.67 15.21
CA PRO A 228 -9.43 8.54 15.98
C PRO A 228 -8.00 8.58 15.45
N PHE A 229 -7.55 7.51 14.77
CA PHE A 229 -6.21 7.43 14.19
C PHE A 229 -6.14 8.05 12.78
N LEU A 230 -7.26 8.16 12.08
CA LEU A 230 -7.31 8.64 10.70
C LEU A 230 -7.11 10.16 10.61
N LYS A 231 -5.99 10.61 10.05
CA LYS A 231 -5.85 12.02 9.61
C LYS A 231 -6.93 12.36 8.57
N ARG A 232 -7.40 13.61 8.57
CA ARG A 232 -8.44 14.14 7.66
C ARG A 232 -8.25 13.74 6.18
N LYS A 233 -6.99 13.70 5.70
CA LYS A 233 -6.67 13.31 4.32
C LYS A 233 -7.03 11.85 4.00
N LEU A 234 -6.80 10.90 4.91
CA LEU A 234 -7.14 9.50 4.69
C LEU A 234 -8.62 9.24 4.98
N SER A 235 -9.20 9.87 6.02
CA SER A 235 -10.63 9.74 6.34
C SER A 235 -11.52 10.12 5.15
N LYS A 236 -11.16 11.15 4.37
CA LYS A 236 -11.86 11.54 3.13
C LYS A 236 -11.74 10.54 1.97
N LYS A 237 -10.88 9.54 2.10
CA LYS A 237 -10.61 8.49 1.10
C LYS A 237 -11.16 7.13 1.53
N VAL A 238 -11.91 7.08 2.63
CA VAL A 238 -12.65 5.89 3.03
C VAL A 238 -14.05 6.01 2.44
N PHE A 239 -14.40 5.07 1.58
CA PHE A 239 -15.69 4.98 0.90
C PHE A 239 -16.39 3.72 1.42
N VAL A 240 -17.59 3.88 1.95
CA VAL A 240 -18.40 2.78 2.50
C VAL A 240 -19.62 2.64 1.59
N HIS A 241 -19.72 1.52 0.91
CA HIS A 241 -20.66 1.32 -0.20
C HIS A 241 -21.92 0.55 0.23
N GLY A 242 -21.87 -0.23 1.30
CA GLY A 242 -22.97 -1.12 1.68
C GLY A 242 -23.06 -2.34 0.79
N TYR A 243 -24.27 -2.90 0.71
CA TYR A 243 -24.57 -4.10 -0.08
C TYR A 243 -24.91 -3.80 -1.54
N SER A 244 -25.31 -2.56 -1.86
CA SER A 244 -25.54 -2.14 -3.25
C SER A 244 -24.24 -1.60 -3.84
N LEU A 245 -23.69 -2.32 -4.81
CA LEU A 245 -22.38 -2.01 -5.40
C LEU A 245 -22.45 -1.05 -6.60
N GLU A 246 -23.60 -0.46 -6.91
CA GLU A 246 -23.76 0.46 -8.06
C GLU A 246 -22.69 1.57 -8.06
N ASN A 247 -22.54 2.29 -6.95
CA ASN A 247 -21.54 3.36 -6.81
C ASN A 247 -20.10 2.83 -6.67
N PHE A 248 -19.92 1.55 -6.33
CA PHE A 248 -18.60 0.92 -6.27
C PHE A 248 -18.04 0.72 -7.68
N TRP A 249 -18.90 0.35 -8.64
CA TRP A 249 -18.54 0.15 -10.05
C TRP A 249 -18.18 1.44 -10.79
N ASP A 250 -18.44 2.61 -10.22
CA ASP A 250 -17.89 3.87 -10.76
C ASP A 250 -16.35 3.87 -10.72
N TYR A 251 -15.76 3.23 -9.70
CA TYR A 251 -14.31 3.22 -9.47
C TYR A 251 -13.58 2.05 -10.14
N PHE A 252 -14.27 0.93 -10.35
CA PHE A 252 -13.69 -0.33 -10.83
C PHE A 252 -14.41 -0.83 -12.07
N ASP A 253 -13.72 -1.58 -12.92
CA ASP A 253 -14.33 -2.19 -14.09
C ASP A 253 -15.00 -3.52 -13.70
N GLN A 254 -16.34 -3.56 -13.69
CA GLN A 254 -17.10 -4.68 -13.15
C GLN A 254 -16.78 -6.01 -13.84
N ASP A 255 -16.63 -6.01 -15.16
CA ASP A 255 -16.39 -7.23 -15.95
C ASP A 255 -15.01 -7.82 -15.71
N SER A 256 -14.03 -7.00 -15.30
CA SER A 256 -12.67 -7.45 -15.01
C SER A 256 -12.45 -7.86 -13.56
N MET A 257 -13.32 -7.47 -12.64
CA MET A 257 -13.17 -7.72 -11.20
C MET A 257 -13.53 -9.16 -10.83
N PRO A 258 -12.85 -9.77 -9.82
CA PRO A 258 -13.13 -11.14 -9.41
C PRO A 258 -14.57 -11.38 -8.93
N LYS A 259 -15.05 -12.61 -9.11
CA LYS A 259 -16.39 -13.04 -8.68
C LYS A 259 -16.62 -12.87 -7.18
N GLU A 260 -15.57 -13.07 -6.38
CA GLU A 260 -15.60 -12.91 -4.92
C GLU A 260 -15.91 -11.47 -4.48
N LEU A 261 -15.79 -10.51 -5.38
CA LEU A 261 -16.12 -9.10 -5.17
C LEU A 261 -17.40 -8.68 -5.91
N GLY A 262 -18.14 -9.63 -6.48
CA GLY A 262 -19.36 -9.38 -7.25
C GLY A 262 -19.14 -8.96 -8.71
N GLY A 263 -17.92 -9.14 -9.25
CA GLY A 263 -17.58 -8.83 -10.64
C GLY A 263 -17.80 -9.98 -11.62
N GLY A 264 -17.57 -9.72 -12.91
CA GLY A 264 -17.72 -10.68 -14.01
C GLY A 264 -16.44 -11.47 -14.36
N GLY A 265 -15.31 -11.12 -13.75
CA GLY A 265 -13.99 -11.66 -14.08
C GLY A 265 -13.73 -13.07 -13.51
N PRO A 266 -12.52 -13.62 -13.71
CA PRO A 266 -12.12 -14.88 -13.10
C PRO A 266 -11.98 -14.74 -11.58
N SER A 267 -12.17 -15.84 -10.86
CA SER A 267 -11.82 -15.93 -9.44
C SER A 267 -10.35 -15.65 -9.22
N TYR A 268 -10.01 -15.03 -8.09
CA TYR A 268 -8.61 -14.76 -7.76
C TYR A 268 -7.84 -16.06 -7.49
N ASP A 269 -6.70 -16.22 -8.18
CA ASP A 269 -5.77 -17.33 -7.98
C ASP A 269 -4.46 -16.80 -7.37
N SER A 270 -4.22 -17.13 -6.09
CA SER A 270 -3.04 -16.72 -5.35
C SER A 270 -1.75 -17.33 -5.89
N GLN A 271 -1.80 -18.49 -6.55
CA GLN A 271 -0.62 -19.16 -7.07
C GLN A 271 0.05 -18.32 -8.16
N ILE A 272 -0.75 -17.62 -8.98
CA ILE A 272 -0.23 -16.74 -10.03
C ILE A 272 0.62 -15.61 -9.43
N LEU A 273 0.18 -15.02 -8.31
CA LEU A 273 0.95 -14.01 -7.59
C LEU A 273 2.23 -14.59 -7.00
N ILE A 274 2.15 -15.77 -6.37
CA ILE A 274 3.29 -16.42 -5.73
C ILE A 274 4.37 -16.77 -6.76
N ASP A 275 3.98 -17.33 -7.90
CA ASP A 275 4.91 -17.67 -8.98
C ASP A 275 5.57 -16.42 -9.54
N ALA A 276 4.82 -15.31 -9.67
CA ALA A 276 5.37 -14.03 -10.07
C ALA A 276 6.41 -13.50 -9.06
N LEU A 277 6.14 -13.62 -7.76
CA LEU A 277 7.05 -13.19 -6.69
C LEU A 277 8.31 -14.07 -6.64
N LYS A 278 8.18 -15.39 -6.75
CA LYS A 278 9.32 -16.31 -6.84
C LYS A 278 10.20 -15.99 -8.04
N LYS A 279 9.60 -15.71 -9.18
CA LYS A 279 10.34 -15.28 -10.38
C LYS A 279 11.08 -13.96 -10.13
N LEU A 280 10.43 -12.98 -9.50
CA LEU A 280 11.02 -11.69 -9.17
C LEU A 280 12.21 -11.80 -8.22
N GLU A 281 12.24 -12.78 -7.31
CA GLU A 281 13.38 -12.99 -6.41
C GLU A 281 14.58 -13.70 -7.07
N ASN A 282 14.37 -14.31 -8.24
CA ASN A 282 15.41 -14.99 -9.02
C ASN A 282 15.96 -14.13 -10.19
N GLU A 283 15.40 -12.94 -10.42
CA GLU A 283 15.86 -11.94 -11.42
C GLU A 283 16.79 -10.91 -10.76
#